data_AF-A0A5N7MN97-F1
#
_entry.id   AF-A0A5N7MN97-F1
#
_cell.length_a   1.000
_cell.length_b   1.000
_cell.length_c   1.000
_cell.angle_alpha   90.00
_cell.angle_beta   90.00
_cell.angle_gamma   90.00
#
_symmetry.space_group_name_H-M   'P 1'
#
loop_
_entity.id
_entity.type
_entity.pdbx_description
1 polymer ?
#
loop_
_entity_poly.entity_id
_entity_poly.type
_entity_poly.pdbx_seq_one_letter_code
_entity_poly.pdbx_strand_id
1 'polypeptide(L)'
;MRTKPLSIHRISVVGLTMLAAVCLTGCNGSFNPVRDVATAVGVGPQLAATPDFVARSRPADLEYMPIGTPAVERPTAARTADEIKAAEAELDALRTRNEAAGAAAAELGKTPPPEPVKLPANTSQQTRQKTNSKRTP
;
A
#
# COMPACT_ATOMS: atom_id res chain seq x y z
N MET A 1 -41.70 46.25 18.61
CA MET A 1 -40.57 45.51 18.00
C MET A 1 -40.93 45.24 16.54
N ARG A 2 -40.25 45.89 15.59
CA ARG A 2 -40.65 45.90 14.16
C ARG A 2 -39.65 45.03 13.39
N THR A 3 -40.05 43.82 13.00
CA THR A 3 -39.26 42.92 12.16
C THR A 3 -39.19 43.50 10.75
N LYS A 4 -37.97 43.76 10.25
CA LYS A 4 -37.76 44.22 8.87
C LYS A 4 -37.98 43.03 7.93
N PRO A 5 -38.75 43.16 6.84
CA PRO A 5 -38.91 42.07 5.88
C PRO A 5 -37.58 41.85 5.16
N LEU A 6 -37.01 40.64 5.26
CA LEU A 6 -35.86 40.28 4.45
C LEU A 6 -36.29 40.30 2.97
N SER A 7 -35.70 41.24 2.24
CA SER A 7 -35.90 41.43 0.80
C SER A 7 -35.63 40.13 0.05
N ILE A 8 -36.62 39.69 -0.74
CA ILE A 8 -36.59 38.46 -1.57
C ILE A 8 -35.37 38.42 -2.50
N HIS A 9 -34.89 39.59 -2.92
CA HIS A 9 -33.65 39.73 -3.70
C HIS A 9 -32.40 39.31 -2.93
N ARG A 10 -32.34 39.55 -1.62
CA ARG A 10 -31.22 39.11 -0.77
C ARG A 10 -31.21 37.59 -0.60
N ILE A 11 -32.39 36.97 -0.55
CA ILE A 11 -32.54 35.51 -0.46
C ILE A 11 -32.10 34.85 -1.79
N SER A 12 -32.50 35.42 -2.94
CA SER A 12 -32.08 34.91 -4.25
C SER A 12 -30.58 35.02 -4.50
N VAL A 13 -29.95 36.14 -4.08
CA VAL A 13 -28.50 36.32 -4.23
C VAL A 13 -27.74 35.34 -3.34
N VAL A 14 -28.17 35.15 -2.09
CA VAL A 14 -27.55 34.16 -1.19
C VAL A 14 -27.70 32.73 -1.73
N GLY A 15 -28.90 32.37 -2.18
CA GLY A 15 -29.17 31.04 -2.76
C GLY A 15 -28.31 30.76 -4.01
N LEU A 16 -28.19 31.73 -4.91
CA LEU A 16 -27.38 31.60 -6.12
C LEU A 16 -25.88 31.49 -5.80
N THR A 17 -25.39 32.26 -4.83
CA THR A 17 -23.99 32.15 -4.38
C THR A 17 -23.67 30.82 -3.74
N MET A 18 -24.61 30.25 -2.97
CA MET A 18 -24.40 28.94 -2.34
C MET A 18 -24.39 27.80 -3.36
N LEU A 19 -25.28 27.86 -4.37
CA LEU A 19 -25.32 26.87 -5.45
C LEU A 19 -24.06 26.91 -6.31
N ALA A 20 -23.57 28.11 -6.65
CA ALA A 20 -22.33 28.28 -7.40
C ALA A 20 -21.11 27.74 -6.65
N ALA A 21 -21.06 27.91 -5.32
CA ALA A 21 -19.97 27.38 -4.50
C ALA A 21 -19.94 25.85 -4.46
N VAL A 22 -21.09 25.18 -4.52
CA VAL A 22 -21.18 23.70 -4.57
C VAL A 22 -20.72 23.14 -5.92
N CYS A 23 -21.02 23.83 -7.03
CA CYS A 23 -20.59 23.39 -8.36
C CYS A 23 -19.07 23.47 -8.55
N LEU A 24 -18.40 24.43 -7.93
CA LEU A 24 -16.95 24.64 -8.09
C LEU A 24 -16.09 23.61 -7.32
N THR A 25 -16.60 23.02 -6.22
CA THR A 25 -15.85 22.05 -5.41
C THR A 25 -16.12 20.59 -5.79
N GLY A 26 -17.20 20.31 -6.51
CA GLY A 26 -17.61 18.96 -6.90
C GLY A 26 -16.80 18.33 -8.04
N CYS A 27 -16.07 19.13 -8.84
CA CYS A 27 -15.36 18.62 -10.01
C CYS A 27 -13.95 18.08 -9.73
N ASN A 28 -13.44 18.19 -8.50
CA ASN A 28 -12.09 17.77 -8.17
C ASN A 28 -12.07 16.70 -7.05
N GLY A 29 -12.77 15.58 -7.27
CA GLY A 29 -12.62 14.26 -6.62
C GLY A 29 -12.81 14.11 -5.10
N SER A 30 -12.65 15.19 -4.34
CA SER A 30 -12.41 15.18 -2.91
C SER A 30 -13.62 15.62 -2.09
N PHE A 31 -14.64 16.21 -2.72
CA PHE A 31 -15.90 16.58 -2.07
C PHE A 31 -17.08 16.24 -3.00
N ASN A 32 -17.90 15.25 -2.63
CA ASN A 32 -19.10 14.89 -3.37
C ASN A 32 -20.27 14.82 -2.38
N PRO A 33 -21.13 15.86 -2.32
CA PRO A 33 -22.14 15.97 -1.27
C PRO A 33 -23.16 14.83 -1.30
N VAL A 34 -23.47 14.27 -2.47
CA VAL A 34 -24.39 13.14 -2.60
C VAL A 34 -23.76 11.87 -2.03
N ARG A 35 -22.50 11.59 -2.40
CA ARG A 35 -21.75 10.45 -1.87
C ARG A 35 -21.58 10.58 -0.37
N ASP A 36 -21.18 11.75 0.10
CA ASP A 36 -20.82 11.96 1.50
C ASP A 36 -22.07 11.85 2.41
N VAL A 37 -23.23 12.38 1.96
CA VAL A 37 -24.53 12.16 2.63
C VAL A 37 -24.92 10.68 2.59
N ALA A 38 -24.80 10.00 1.45
CA ALA A 38 -25.12 8.57 1.34
C ALA A 38 -24.24 7.72 2.28
N THR A 39 -22.95 8.02 2.39
CA THR A 39 -22.04 7.34 3.32
C THR A 39 -22.38 7.64 4.78
N ALA A 40 -22.78 8.88 5.10
CA ALA A 40 -23.15 9.26 6.46
C ALA A 40 -24.44 8.57 6.96
N VAL A 41 -25.40 8.33 6.05
CA VAL A 41 -26.63 7.59 6.37
C VAL A 41 -26.49 6.07 6.18
N GLY A 42 -25.29 5.57 5.87
CA GLY A 42 -24.99 4.14 5.75
C GLY A 42 -25.51 3.46 4.47
N VAL A 43 -25.99 4.24 3.49
CA VAL A 43 -26.50 3.75 2.20
C VAL A 43 -25.43 3.79 1.11
N GLY A 44 -24.33 4.51 1.34
CA GLY A 44 -23.18 4.62 0.42
C GLY A 44 -22.03 3.66 0.76
N PRO A 45 -21.11 3.43 -0.19
CA PRO A 45 -19.93 2.60 0.03
C PRO A 45 -19.02 3.22 1.09
N GLN A 46 -18.71 2.47 2.14
CA GLN A 46 -17.75 2.90 3.16
C GLN A 46 -16.33 2.88 2.61
N LEU A 47 -15.61 4.00 2.74
CA LEU A 47 -14.19 4.02 2.44
C LEU A 47 -13.45 3.25 3.55
N ALA A 48 -12.67 2.25 3.16
CA ALA A 48 -11.75 1.61 4.09
C ALA A 48 -10.77 2.65 4.64
N ALA A 49 -10.44 2.52 5.92
CA ALA A 49 -9.41 3.36 6.53
C ALA A 49 -8.10 3.21 5.76
N THR A 50 -7.48 4.34 5.42
CA THR A 50 -6.18 4.34 4.76
C THR A 50 -5.14 3.76 5.72
N PRO A 51 -4.33 2.76 5.32
CA PRO A 51 -3.28 2.22 6.18
C PRO A 51 -2.28 3.30 6.63
N ASP A 52 -1.76 3.19 7.86
CA ASP A 52 -0.89 4.21 8.46
C ASP A 52 0.37 4.52 7.65
N PHE A 53 0.95 3.53 6.97
CA PHE A 53 2.13 3.76 6.14
C PHE A 53 1.79 4.57 4.87
N VAL A 54 0.57 4.43 4.34
CA VAL A 54 0.08 5.22 3.21
C VAL A 54 -0.24 6.63 3.67
N ALA A 55 -0.93 6.78 4.80
CA ALA A 55 -1.25 8.09 5.38
C ALA A 55 0.01 8.90 5.69
N ARG A 56 1.09 8.26 6.17
CA ARG A 56 2.37 8.92 6.46
C ARG A 56 3.21 9.24 5.23
N SER A 57 3.12 8.44 4.17
CA SER A 57 3.98 8.60 2.98
C SER A 57 3.36 9.49 1.91
N ARG A 58 2.02 9.59 1.87
CA ARG A 58 1.31 10.39 0.89
C ARG A 58 1.52 11.88 1.19
N PRO A 59 2.02 12.68 0.23
CA PRO A 59 2.02 14.13 0.36
C PRO A 59 0.59 14.63 0.60
N ALA A 60 0.41 15.48 1.60
CA ALA A 60 -0.89 16.10 1.91
C ALA A 60 -1.33 17.05 0.78
N ASP A 61 -0.36 17.57 0.04
CA ASP A 61 -0.55 18.48 -1.06
C ASP A 61 -0.12 17.81 -2.38
N LEU A 62 -1.00 17.83 -3.37
CA LEU A 62 -0.80 17.24 -4.69
C LEU A 62 -0.81 18.34 -5.75
N GLU A 63 -0.05 19.39 -5.51
CA GLU A 63 0.16 20.44 -6.50
C GLU A 63 0.66 19.85 -7.82
N TYR A 64 0.20 20.45 -8.91
CA TYR A 64 0.62 20.07 -10.25
C TYR A 64 2.14 20.27 -10.39
N MET A 65 2.87 19.16 -10.59
CA MET A 65 4.30 19.19 -10.91
C MET A 65 4.46 19.37 -12.42
N PRO A 66 5.00 20.50 -12.92
CA PRO A 66 5.18 20.72 -14.35
C PRO A 66 6.18 19.74 -14.94
N ILE A 67 5.97 19.34 -16.20
CA ILE A 67 6.94 18.53 -16.92
C ILE A 67 8.22 19.36 -17.12
N GLY A 68 9.36 18.79 -16.73
CA GLY A 68 10.66 19.46 -16.85
C GLY A 68 11.10 20.27 -15.63
N THR A 69 10.30 20.33 -14.55
CA THR A 69 10.85 20.81 -13.27
C THR A 69 11.80 19.76 -12.71
N PRO A 70 13.05 20.14 -12.37
CA PRO A 70 13.95 19.22 -11.70
C PRO A 70 13.32 18.82 -10.36
N ALA A 71 13.20 17.52 -10.13
CA ALA A 71 12.79 17.02 -8.83
C ALA A 71 13.77 17.53 -7.77
N VAL A 72 13.28 17.70 -6.53
CA VAL A 72 14.12 18.03 -5.37
C VAL A 72 15.34 17.12 -5.40
N GLU A 73 16.52 17.74 -5.39
CA GLU A 73 17.79 17.04 -5.55
C GLU A 73 17.88 15.94 -4.48
N ARG A 74 18.13 14.71 -4.92
CA ARG A 74 18.20 13.58 -3.99
C ARG A 74 19.32 13.90 -2.98
N PRO A 75 19.11 13.62 -1.68
CA PRO A 75 20.13 13.86 -0.65
C PRO A 75 21.40 13.02 -0.88
N THR A 76 21.32 12.01 -1.74
CA THR A 76 22.43 11.15 -2.16
C THR A 76 22.95 11.58 -3.53
N ALA A 77 24.25 11.88 -3.61
CA ALA A 77 24.91 12.13 -4.88
C ALA A 77 24.79 10.93 -5.84
N ALA A 78 24.80 11.21 -7.14
CA ALA A 78 24.93 10.17 -8.15
C ALA A 78 26.29 9.49 -8.01
N ARG A 79 26.34 8.17 -8.24
CA ARG A 79 27.62 7.44 -8.26
C ARG A 79 28.48 7.91 -9.42
N THR A 80 29.78 7.99 -9.19
CA THR A 80 30.75 8.29 -10.27
C THR A 80 30.88 7.10 -11.22
N ALA A 81 31.41 7.32 -12.42
CA ALA A 81 31.65 6.25 -13.38
C ALA A 81 32.59 5.17 -12.81
N ASP A 82 33.60 5.60 -12.04
CA ASP A 82 34.57 4.70 -11.41
C ASP A 82 33.91 3.86 -10.30
N GLU A 83 33.03 4.46 -9.50
CA GLU A 83 32.25 3.74 -8.48
C GLU A 83 31.30 2.70 -9.09
N ILE A 84 30.72 3.00 -10.25
CA ILE A 84 29.88 2.05 -10.98
C ILE A 84 30.74 0.89 -11.49
N LYS A 85 31.90 1.18 -12.09
CA LYS A 85 32.82 0.15 -12.58
C LYS A 85 33.36 -0.74 -11.46
N ALA A 86 33.67 -0.15 -10.31
CA ALA A 86 34.07 -0.92 -9.12
C ALA A 86 32.94 -1.85 -8.63
N ALA A 87 31.69 -1.36 -8.60
CA ALA A 87 30.54 -2.17 -8.21
C ALA A 87 30.24 -3.30 -9.21
N GLU A 88 30.41 -3.06 -10.52
CA GLU A 88 30.32 -4.11 -11.55
C GLU A 88 31.36 -5.21 -11.30
N ALA A 89 32.62 -4.83 -11.05
CA ALA A 89 33.70 -5.78 -10.76
C ALA A 89 33.43 -6.60 -9.49
N GLU A 90 32.87 -5.98 -8.44
CA GLU A 90 32.47 -6.69 -7.22
C GLU A 90 31.37 -7.73 -7.49
N LEU A 91 30.35 -7.36 -8.28
CA LEU A 91 29.26 -8.27 -8.64
C LEU A 91 29.75 -9.47 -9.45
N ASP A 92 30.68 -9.25 -10.39
CA ASP A 92 31.29 -10.33 -11.17
C ASP A 92 32.14 -11.25 -10.29
N ALA A 93 32.91 -10.71 -9.35
CA ALA A 93 33.67 -11.51 -8.39
C ALA A 93 32.74 -12.36 -7.49
N LEU A 94 31.63 -11.79 -7.03
CA LEU A 94 30.61 -12.50 -6.27
C LEU A 94 29.96 -13.62 -7.08
N ARG A 95 29.68 -13.36 -8.36
CA ARG A 95 29.15 -14.38 -9.27
C ARG A 95 30.09 -15.56 -9.38
N THR A 96 31.37 -15.32 -9.68
CA THR A 96 32.37 -16.40 -9.78
C THR A 96 32.49 -17.19 -8.48
N ARG A 97 32.48 -16.51 -7.32
CA ARG A 97 32.51 -17.17 -6.01
C ARG A 97 31.29 -18.06 -5.80
N ASN A 98 30.10 -17.59 -6.13
CA ASN A 98 28.86 -18.33 -5.94
C ASN A 98 28.79 -19.53 -6.89
N GLU A 99 29.23 -19.38 -8.14
CA GLU A 99 29.31 -20.47 -9.11
C GLU A 99 30.29 -21.56 -8.63
N ALA A 100 31.46 -21.18 -8.12
CA ALA A 100 32.42 -22.12 -7.55
C ALA A 100 31.89 -22.85 -6.30
N ALA A 101 31.24 -22.11 -5.39
CA ALA A 101 30.63 -22.70 -4.20
C ALA A 101 29.47 -23.65 -4.56
N GLY A 102 28.65 -23.28 -5.55
CA GLY A 102 27.56 -24.11 -6.07
C GLY A 102 28.08 -25.39 -6.71
N ALA A 103 29.15 -25.31 -7.51
CA ALA A 103 29.81 -26.49 -8.06
C ALA A 103 30.35 -27.42 -6.97
N ALA A 104 31.04 -26.88 -5.95
CA ALA A 104 31.53 -27.67 -4.83
C ALA A 104 30.40 -28.35 -4.04
N ALA A 105 29.29 -27.64 -3.80
CA ALA A 105 28.12 -28.20 -3.13
C ALA A 105 27.45 -29.30 -3.97
N ALA A 106 27.37 -29.12 -5.29
CA ALA A 106 26.83 -30.13 -6.20
C ALA A 106 27.68 -31.42 -6.19
N GLU A 107 29.01 -31.30 -6.15
CA GLU A 107 29.91 -32.45 -6.01
C GLU A 107 29.70 -33.20 -4.69
N LEU A 108 29.63 -32.47 -3.56
CA LEU A 108 29.38 -33.06 -2.24
C LEU A 108 27.98 -33.68 -2.12
N GLY A 109 27.01 -33.16 -2.86
CA GLY A 109 25.62 -33.61 -2.88
C GLY A 109 25.37 -34.88 -3.70
N LYS A 110 26.39 -35.47 -4.35
CA LYS A 110 26.25 -36.71 -5.14
C LYS A 110 26.03 -37.98 -4.31
N THR A 111 25.41 -37.86 -3.13
CA THR A 111 25.07 -39.02 -2.31
C THR A 111 23.82 -39.72 -2.87
N PRO A 112 23.83 -41.06 -2.96
CA PRO A 112 22.62 -41.82 -3.27
C PRO A 112 21.49 -41.46 -2.30
N PRO A 113 20.22 -41.51 -2.74
CA PRO A 113 19.09 -41.32 -1.84
C PRO A 113 19.20 -42.27 -0.64
N PRO A 114 19.04 -41.78 0.60
CA PRO A 114 19.07 -42.66 1.77
C PRO A 114 17.96 -43.70 1.65
N GLU A 115 18.25 -44.94 2.05
CA GLU A 115 17.25 -46.00 2.03
C GLU A 115 16.03 -45.58 2.87
N PRO A 116 14.80 -45.85 2.40
CA PRO A 116 13.59 -45.58 3.17
C PRO A 116 13.69 -46.21 4.57
N VAL A 117 13.50 -45.40 5.61
CA VAL A 117 13.43 -45.90 6.98
C VAL A 117 12.27 -46.90 7.07
N LYS A 118 12.58 -48.16 7.35
CA LYS A 118 11.59 -49.20 7.63
C LYS A 118 10.96 -48.90 8.99
N LEU A 119 9.86 -48.15 8.99
CA LEU A 119 9.06 -47.93 10.18
C LEU A 119 8.47 -49.29 10.63
N PRO A 120 8.53 -49.64 11.93
CA PRO A 120 7.84 -50.81 12.42
C PRO A 120 6.33 -50.64 12.19
N ALA A 121 5.66 -51.70 11.73
CA ALA A 121 4.24 -51.72 11.37
C ALA A 121 3.26 -51.35 12.52
N ASN A 122 3.77 -50.96 13.69
CA ASN A 122 2.99 -50.66 14.88
C ASN A 122 2.99 -49.18 15.28
N THR A 123 3.50 -48.28 14.43
CA THR A 123 3.23 -46.84 14.60
C THR A 123 1.83 -46.55 14.08
N SER A 124 0.84 -46.91 14.88
CA SER A 124 -0.48 -46.31 14.82
C SER A 124 -0.27 -44.79 14.89
N GLN A 125 -0.54 -44.11 13.78
CA GLN A 125 -0.68 -42.66 13.79
C GLN A 125 -1.66 -42.34 14.91
N GLN A 126 -1.18 -41.73 15.99
CA GLN A 126 -2.04 -41.20 17.03
C GLN A 126 -2.96 -40.20 16.33
N THR A 127 -4.18 -40.65 16.06
CA THR A 127 -5.31 -39.86 15.63
C THR A 127 -5.34 -38.66 16.55
N ARG A 128 -4.97 -37.51 15.99
CA ARG A 128 -5.07 -36.18 16.58
C ARG A 128 -6.35 -36.12 17.41
N GLN A 129 -6.19 -36.25 18.73
CA GLN A 129 -7.28 -36.22 19.69
C GLN A 129 -8.06 -34.93 19.45
N LYS A 130 -9.23 -35.05 18.81
CA LYS A 130 -10.29 -34.05 18.86
C LYS A 130 -10.85 -34.08 20.27
N THR A 131 -10.17 -33.43 21.22
CA THR A 131 -10.74 -33.16 22.54
C THR A 131 -11.19 -31.71 22.59
N ASN A 132 -12.50 -31.58 22.40
CA ASN A 132 -13.41 -30.64 23.05
C ASN A 132 -12.87 -29.24 23.41
N SER A 133 -13.38 -28.24 22.69
CA SER A 133 -13.80 -26.99 23.33
C SER A 133 -15.29 -26.78 23.05
N LYS A 134 -16.11 -27.46 23.86
CA LYS A 134 -17.52 -27.14 24.01
C LYS A 134 -17.57 -25.93 24.95
N ARG A 135 -17.55 -24.73 24.38
CA ARG A 135 -17.82 -23.48 25.10
C ARG A 135 -19.05 -22.83 24.49
N THR A 136 -20.17 -22.98 25.18
CA THR A 136 -21.37 -22.13 25.10
C THR A 136 -22.23 -22.44 26.33
N PRO A 137 -23.17 -21.56 26.71
CA PRO A 137 -23.51 -20.26 26.13
C PRO A 137 -22.73 -19.08 26.72
#